data_AF-A0A1C4X4P9-F1
#
_entry.id   AF-A0A1C4X4P9-F1
#
_cell.length_a   1.000
_cell.length_b   1.000
_cell.length_c   1.000
_cell.angle_alpha   90.00
_cell.angle_beta   90.00
_cell.angle_gamma   90.00
#
_symmetry.space_group_name_H-M   'P 1'
#
loop_
_entity.id
_entity.type
_entity.pdbx_description
1 polymer ?
#
loop_
_entity_poly.entity_id
_entity_poly.type
_entity_poly.pdbx_seq_one_letter_code
_entity_poly.pdbx_strand_id
1 'polypeptide(L)' 'MTSSNGERIPERPTAEHVPAEDLTRRQGVWPIASVDDLARPDLFESDGELDDFLADLYAARWVGPDLRHTV' A
#
# COMPACT_ATOMS: atom_id res chain seq x y z
N MET A 1 -41.27 2.83 19.54
CA MET A 1 -39.84 2.72 19.88
C MET A 1 -39.09 2.47 18.58
N THR A 2 -38.34 3.46 18.10
CA THR A 2 -37.63 3.38 16.81
C THR A 2 -36.27 2.72 17.03
N SER A 3 -36.11 1.49 16.55
CA SER A 3 -34.82 0.80 16.55
C SER A 3 -33.82 1.59 15.70
N SER A 4 -32.70 1.94 16.33
CA SER A 4 -31.55 2.55 15.69
C SER A 4 -31.05 1.64 14.58
N ASN A 5 -31.21 2.08 13.33
CA ASN A 5 -30.61 1.44 12.17
C ASN A 5 -29.13 1.85 12.15
N GLY A 6 -28.33 1.16 12.99
CA GLY A 6 -26.88 1.26 12.95
C GLY A 6 -26.41 0.99 11.53
N GLU A 7 -25.70 1.95 10.95
CA GLU A 7 -25.07 1.83 9.65
C GLU A 7 -24.34 0.50 9.56
N ARG A 8 -24.78 -0.39 8.65
CA ARG A 8 -24.03 -1.60 8.34
C ARG A 8 -22.72 -1.15 7.70
N ILE A 9 -21.67 -1.11 8.51
CA ILE A 9 -20.30 -1.17 7.99
C ILE A 9 -20.29 -2.40 7.07
N PRO A 10 -19.98 -2.27 5.77
CA PRO A 10 -19.86 -3.44 4.92
C PRO A 10 -18.85 -4.36 5.60
N GLU A 11 -19.30 -5.56 5.99
CA GLU A 11 -18.41 -6.59 6.52
C GLU A 11 -17.30 -6.75 5.49
N ARG A 12 -16.08 -6.34 5.85
CA ARG A 12 -14.91 -6.74 5.09
C ARG A 12 -15.01 -8.25 4.98
N PRO A 13 -14.79 -8.84 3.80
CA PRO A 13 -14.68 -10.29 3.69
C PRO A 13 -13.80 -10.72 4.85
N THR A 14 -14.30 -11.65 5.68
CA THR A 14 -13.49 -12.31 6.69
C THR A 14 -12.47 -13.14 5.93
N ALA A 15 -11.50 -12.46 5.31
CA ALA A 15 -10.32 -13.07 4.76
C ALA A 15 -9.73 -13.76 5.98
N GLU A 16 -9.80 -15.09 5.96
CA GLU A 16 -9.21 -15.92 7.00
C GLU A 16 -7.82 -15.37 7.26
N HIS A 17 -7.52 -15.08 8.52
CA HIS A 17 -6.24 -14.50 8.87
C HIS A 17 -5.14 -15.47 8.42
N VAL A 18 -4.43 -15.11 7.35
CA VAL A 18 -3.28 -15.87 6.84
C VAL A 18 -2.04 -15.31 7.53
N PRO A 19 -1.27 -16.14 8.27
CA PRO A 19 0.02 -15.72 8.81
C PRO A 19 0.95 -15.18 7.72
N ALA A 20 1.78 -14.21 8.08
CA ALA A 20 2.71 -13.58 7.13
C ALA A 20 3.65 -14.61 6.49
N GLU A 21 4.06 -15.62 7.24
CA GLU A 21 4.91 -16.72 6.77
C GLU A 21 4.22 -17.54 5.66
N ASP A 22 2.91 -17.72 5.77
CA ASP A 22 2.12 -18.45 4.78
C ASP A 22 1.86 -17.59 3.53
N LEU A 23 1.67 -16.28 3.70
CA LEU A 23 1.61 -15.34 2.57
C LEU A 23 2.94 -15.30 1.80
N THR A 24 4.06 -15.28 2.53
CA THR A 24 5.43 -15.27 2.01
C THR A 24 5.69 -16.51 1.15
N ARG A 25 5.35 -17.70 1.68
CA ARG A 25 5.44 -18.97 0.93
C ARG A 25 4.56 -19.00 -0.31
N ARG A 26 3.30 -18.55 -0.20
CA ARG A 26 2.32 -18.58 -1.31
C ARG A 26 2.72 -17.65 -2.46
N GLN A 27 3.30 -16.50 -2.15
CA GLN A 27 3.68 -15.49 -3.14
C GLN A 27 5.14 -15.63 -3.62
N GLY A 28 5.93 -16.52 -3.00
CA GLY A 28 7.35 -16.69 -3.32
C GLY A 28 8.19 -15.45 -3.02
N VAL A 29 7.69 -14.56 -2.15
CA VAL A 29 8.38 -13.36 -1.71
C VAL A 29 9.19 -13.68 -0.46
N TRP A 30 10.25 -12.93 -0.20
CA TRP A 30 11.04 -13.06 1.03
C TRP A 30 10.78 -11.85 1.93
N PRO A 31 10.70 -12.03 3.27
CA PRO A 31 10.61 -10.91 4.19
C PRO A 31 11.86 -10.06 4.10
N ILE A 32 11.69 -8.75 4.16
CA ILE A 32 12.77 -7.77 4.18
C ILE A 32 13.32 -7.75 5.62
N ALA A 33 14.59 -8.14 5.80
CA ALA A 33 15.20 -8.24 7.13
C ALA A 33 15.89 -6.92 7.54
N SER A 34 16.38 -6.16 6.57
CA SER A 34 16.97 -4.82 6.76
C SER A 34 16.54 -3.86 5.65
N VAL A 35 16.66 -2.56 5.92
CA VAL A 35 16.55 -1.52 4.90
C VAL A 35 17.61 -1.73 3.81
N ASP A 36 18.77 -2.26 4.16
CA ASP A 36 19.85 -2.56 3.21
C ASP A 36 19.43 -3.60 2.16
N ASP A 37 18.49 -4.50 2.47
CA ASP A 37 17.99 -5.48 1.50
C ASP A 37 17.17 -4.81 0.37
N LEU A 38 16.70 -3.58 0.62
CA LEU A 38 15.98 -2.77 -0.36
C LEU A 38 16.88 -1.78 -1.10
N ALA A 39 18.10 -1.55 -0.61
CA ALA A 39 19.03 -0.64 -1.23
C ALA A 39 19.40 -1.16 -2.63
N ARG A 40 19.15 -0.34 -3.64
CA ARG A 40 19.61 -0.58 -5.01
C ARG A 40 20.69 0.43 -5.32
N PRO A 41 21.98 0.04 -5.32
CA PRO A 41 23.04 0.93 -5.76
C PRO A 41 22.77 1.36 -7.20
N ASP A 42 23.08 2.61 -7.51
CA ASP A 42 22.90 3.21 -8.83
C ASP A 42 21.44 3.19 -9.34
N LEU A 43 20.46 3.14 -8.42
CA LEU A 43 19.04 3.26 -8.78
C LEU A 43 18.71 4.63 -9.37
N PHE A 44 19.42 5.66 -8.90
CA PHE A 44 19.36 7.01 -9.41
C PHE A 44 20.75 7.41 -9.87
N GLU A 45 20.83 8.02 -11.04
CA GLU A 45 22.07 8.48 -11.66
C GLU A 45 22.60 9.76 -10.96
N SER A 46 21.73 10.45 -10.21
CA SER A 46 22.10 11.63 -9.42
C SER A 46 21.08 11.95 -8.32
N ASP A 47 21.50 12.74 -7.34
CA ASP A 47 20.61 13.28 -6.31
C ASP A 47 19.47 14.13 -6.89
N GLY A 48 19.69 14.82 -8.02
CA GLY A 48 18.65 15.60 -8.69
C GLY A 48 17.53 14.75 -9.27
N GLU A 49 17.86 13.56 -9.80
CA GLU A 49 16.85 12.59 -10.27
C GLU A 49 16.01 12.04 -9.11
N LEU A 50 16.65 11.79 -7.96
CA LEU A 50 15.95 11.40 -6.74
C LEU A 50 14.97 12.49 -6.28
N ASP A 51 15.38 13.76 -6.31
CA ASP A 51 14.52 14.89 -5.93
C ASP A 51 13.31 15.02 -6.86
N ASP A 52 13.49 14.90 -8.17
CA ASP A 52 12.41 14.93 -9.16
C ASP A 52 11.41 13.78 -8.92
N PHE A 53 11.92 12.56 -8.71
CA PHE A 53 11.07 11.40 -8.38
C PHE A 53 10.26 11.63 -7.09
N LEU A 54 10.89 12.18 -6.05
CA LEU A 54 10.21 12.46 -4.80
C LEU A 54 9.12 13.53 -4.97
N ALA A 55 9.38 14.57 -5.76
CA ALA A 55 8.39 15.60 -6.07
C ALA A 55 7.14 14.99 -6.74
N ASP A 56 7.34 14.15 -7.77
CA ASP A 56 6.26 13.47 -8.47
C ASP A 56 5.49 12.50 -7.55
N LEU A 57 6.20 11.73 -6.74
CA LEU A 57 5.60 10.81 -5.76
C LEU A 57 4.72 11.56 -4.75
N TYR A 58 5.21 12.69 -4.22
CA TYR A 58 4.44 13.49 -3.28
C TYR A 58 3.23 14.14 -3.93
N ALA A 59 3.36 14.62 -5.17
CA ALA A 59 2.23 15.15 -5.93
C ALA A 59 1.15 14.07 -6.14
N ALA A 60 1.52 12.86 -6.59
CA ALA A 60 0.60 11.75 -6.81
C ALA A 60 -0.11 11.32 -5.52
N ARG A 61 0.63 11.26 -4.41
CA ARG A 61 0.07 10.89 -3.10
C ARG A 61 -0.95 11.90 -2.58
N TRP A 62 -0.71 13.18 -2.83
CA TRP A 62 -1.57 14.26 -2.32
C TRP A 62 -2.79 14.54 -3.19
N VAL A 63 -2.78 14.13 -4.47
CA VAL A 63 -3.96 14.21 -5.34
C VAL A 63 -5.03 13.19 -4.90
N GLY A 64 -4.63 12.09 -4.25
CA GLY A 64 -5.52 11.01 -3.84
C GLY A 64 -6.18 10.30 -5.04
N PRO A 65 -6.55 9.01 -4.93
CA PRO A 65 -7.40 8.42 -5.95
C PRO A 65 -8.74 9.14 -5.92
N ASP A 66 -9.13 9.77 -7.02
CA ASP A 66 -10.43 10.43 -7.17
C ASP A 66 -11.53 9.36 -7.08
N LEU A 67 -12.04 9.13 -5.87
CA LEU A 67 -13.13 8.17 -5.57
C LEU A 67 -14.49 8.70 -6.03
N ARG A 68 -14.56 9.18 -7.28
CA ARG A 68 -15.80 9.62 -7.90
C ARG A 68 -15.71 9.27 -9.37
N HIS A 69 -16.02 8.02 -9.69
CA HIS A 69 -16.68 7.57 -10.92
C HIS A 69 -16.62 6.04 -10.98
N THR A 70 -17.55 5.34 -10.33
CA THR A 70 -18.24 4.20 -10.98
C THR A 70 -19.58 4.00 -10.26
N VAL A 71 -20.66 4.16 -11.03
CA VAL A 71 -22.07 3.92 -10.71
C VAL A 71 -22.37 2.42 -10.78
#